data_AF-A0A4P6TM91-F1
#
_entry.id   AF-A0A4P6TM91-F1
#
_cell.length_a   1.000
_cell.length_b   1.000
_cell.length_c   1.000
_cell.angle_alpha   90.00
_cell.angle_beta   90.00
_cell.angle_gamma   90.00
#
_symmetry.space_group_name_H-M   'P 1'
#
loop_
_entity.id
_entity.type
_entity.pdbx_description
1 polymer ?
#
loop_
_entity_poly.entity_id
_entity_poly.type
_entity_poly.pdbx_seq_one_letter_code
_entity_poly.pdbx_strand_id
1 'polypeptide(L)'
;MCLGIPMQVERCHELVADCQHAGQWQTVDLSLVGEVQPGDWLLVFMGAAREVLSAERAADILDALAALDAAMNGRFDPAIHLADLNQREPQLPPHLQAQLDAQRKTS
;
A
#
# COMPACT_ATOMS: atom_id res chain seq x y z
N MET A 1 -5.27 14.21 -2.10
CA MET A 1 -4.13 13.28 -2.01
C MET A 1 -4.27 12.30 -3.15
N CYS A 2 -3.34 12.26 -4.11
CA CYS A 2 -3.42 11.36 -5.25
C CYS A 2 -2.42 10.22 -5.00
N LEU A 3 -2.91 9.09 -4.50
CA LEU A 3 -2.13 7.87 -4.33
C LEU A 3 -2.63 6.82 -5.31
N GLY A 4 -1.76 5.86 -5.67
CA GLY A 4 -2.18 4.69 -6.43
C GLY A 4 -3.07 3.81 -5.57
N ILE A 5 -4.22 3.39 -6.10
CA ILE A 5 -5.19 2.56 -5.39
C ILE A 5 -5.21 1.17 -6.04
N PRO A 6 -4.99 0.08 -5.29
CA PRO A 6 -5.24 -1.27 -5.77
C PRO A 6 -6.72 -1.46 -6.12
N MET A 7 -7.00 -1.85 -7.36
CA MET A 7 -8.34 -2.19 -7.84
C MET A 7 -8.33 -3.57 -8.48
N GLN A 8 -9.40 -4.34 -8.30
CA GLN A 8 -9.55 -5.64 -8.97
C GLN A 8 -10.29 -5.46 -10.30
N VAL A 9 -9.82 -6.13 -11.33
CA VAL A 9 -10.45 -6.14 -12.66
C VAL A 9 -11.71 -7.01 -12.62
N GLU A 10 -12.84 -6.43 -13.03
CA GLU A 10 -14.11 -7.15 -13.12
C GLU A 10 -14.47 -7.49 -14.57
N ARG A 11 -14.15 -6.58 -15.50
CA ARG A 11 -14.40 -6.76 -16.94
C ARG A 11 -13.28 -6.13 -17.76
N CYS A 12 -12.91 -6.78 -18.86
CA CYS A 12 -11.89 -6.30 -19.79
C CYS A 12 -12.49 -5.98 -21.16
N HIS A 13 -12.03 -4.88 -21.75
CA HIS A 13 -12.38 -4.40 -23.09
C HIS A 13 -11.08 -3.92 -23.78
N GLU A 14 -10.35 -4.86 -24.39
CA GLU A 14 -9.03 -4.58 -24.99
C GLU A 14 -8.05 -3.92 -24.00
N LEU A 15 -7.70 -2.64 -24.23
CA LEU A 15 -6.81 -1.84 -23.38
C LEU A 15 -7.57 -0.97 -22.36
N VAL A 16 -8.82 -1.29 -22.08
CA VAL A 16 -9.64 -0.64 -21.06
C VAL A 16 -10.27 -1.71 -20.17
N ALA A 17 -10.30 -1.49 -18.86
CA ALA A 17 -10.98 -2.40 -17.93
C ALA A 17 -11.92 -1.67 -16.98
N ASP A 18 -13.04 -2.31 -16.64
CA ASP A 18 -13.88 -1.89 -15.51
C ASP A 18 -13.35 -2.58 -14.26
N CYS A 19 -12.89 -1.78 -13.31
CA CYS A 19 -12.26 -2.23 -12.07
C CYS A 19 -13.07 -1.78 -10.86
N GLN A 20 -12.93 -2.49 -9.74
CA GLN A 20 -13.60 -2.16 -8.48
C GLN A 20 -12.60 -2.00 -7.32
N HIS A 21 -12.89 -1.04 -6.44
CA HIS A 21 -12.29 -0.91 -5.12
C HIS A 21 -13.34 -0.44 -4.12
N ALA A 22 -13.51 -1.14 -3.00
CA ALA A 22 -14.47 -0.79 -1.95
C ALA A 22 -15.89 -0.47 -2.46
N GLY A 23 -16.39 -1.24 -3.43
CA GLY A 23 -17.69 -1.05 -4.06
C GLY A 23 -17.78 0.11 -5.07
N GLN A 24 -16.71 0.87 -5.27
CA GLN A 24 -16.63 1.90 -6.30
C GLN A 24 -16.09 1.33 -7.60
N TRP A 25 -16.79 1.61 -8.69
CA TRP A 25 -16.41 1.23 -10.05
C TRP A 25 -15.59 2.33 -10.71
N GLN A 26 -14.56 1.94 -11.45
CA GLN A 26 -13.78 2.86 -12.27
C GLN A 26 -13.36 2.19 -13.58
N THR A 27 -13.50 2.91 -14.67
CA THR A 27 -12.91 2.53 -15.97
C THR A 27 -11.44 2.93 -15.97
N VAL A 28 -10.56 1.99 -16.29
CA VAL A 28 -9.10 2.09 -16.17
C VAL A 28 -8.44 1.88 -17.53
N ASP A 29 -7.55 2.80 -17.90
CA ASP A 29 -6.67 2.68 -19.07
C ASP A 29 -5.53 1.69 -18.79
N LEU A 30 -5.40 0.69 -19.66
CA LEU A 30 -4.41 -0.38 -19.57
C LEU A 30 -3.22 -0.19 -20.51
N SER A 31 -3.14 0.91 -21.26
CA SER A 31 -2.12 1.14 -22.30
C SER A 31 -0.67 0.98 -21.80
N LEU A 32 -0.44 1.14 -20.49
CA LEU A 32 0.88 1.01 -19.87
C LEU A 32 1.23 -0.42 -19.42
N VAL A 33 0.24 -1.26 -19.17
CA VAL A 33 0.42 -2.61 -18.61
C VAL A 33 0.03 -3.74 -19.57
N GLY A 34 -0.70 -3.41 -20.64
CA GLY A 34 -1.15 -4.36 -21.65
C GLY A 34 -2.43 -5.09 -21.25
N GLU A 35 -2.66 -6.24 -21.86
CA GLU A 35 -3.85 -7.06 -21.62
C GLU A 35 -3.85 -7.67 -20.22
N VAL A 36 -5.03 -7.71 -19.60
CA VAL A 36 -5.28 -8.27 -18.26
C VAL A 36 -6.57 -9.10 -18.27
N GLN A 37 -6.83 -9.85 -17.20
CA GLN A 37 -7.98 -10.73 -17.08
C GLN A 37 -8.85 -10.35 -15.87
N PRO A 38 -10.16 -10.67 -15.88
CA PRO A 38 -10.99 -10.55 -14.68
C PRO A 38 -10.36 -11.32 -13.51
N GLY A 39 -10.29 -10.66 -12.35
CA GLY A 39 -9.63 -11.16 -11.15
C GLY A 39 -8.22 -10.62 -10.93
N ASP A 40 -7.55 -10.09 -11.96
CA ASP A 40 -6.24 -9.45 -11.83
C ASP A 40 -6.35 -8.19 -10.96
N TRP A 41 -5.25 -7.86 -10.28
CA TRP A 41 -5.15 -6.66 -9.46
C TRP A 41 -4.28 -5.62 -10.15
N LEU A 42 -4.71 -4.35 -10.13
CA LEU A 42 -4.01 -3.25 -10.75
C LEU A 42 -3.72 -2.16 -9.73
N LEU A 43 -2.51 -1.59 -9.76
CA LEU A 43 -2.24 -0.33 -9.11
C LEU A 43 -2.70 0.81 -10.02
N VAL A 44 -3.80 1.47 -9.66
CA VAL A 44 -4.42 2.50 -10.51
C VAL A 44 -4.08 3.90 -10.01
N PHE A 45 -3.55 4.74 -10.89
CA PHE A 45 -3.21 6.13 -10.57
C PHE A 45 -3.68 7.07 -11.69
N MET A 46 -4.54 8.02 -11.33
CA MET A 46 -5.16 8.97 -12.26
C MET A 46 -5.89 8.29 -13.43
N GLY A 47 -6.63 7.21 -13.15
CA GLY A 47 -7.42 6.50 -14.16
C GLY A 47 -6.65 5.54 -15.07
N ALA A 48 -5.33 5.38 -14.86
CA ALA A 48 -4.51 4.44 -15.63
C ALA A 48 -3.84 3.41 -14.71
N ALA A 49 -3.76 2.17 -15.20
CA ALA A 49 -3.00 1.11 -14.55
C ALA A 49 -1.50 1.39 -14.67
N ARG A 50 -0.77 1.30 -13.56
CA ARG A 50 0.69 1.49 -13.51
C ARG A 50 1.45 0.19 -13.35
N GLU A 51 0.81 -0.80 -12.76
CA GLU A 51 1.41 -2.09 -12.42
C GLU A 51 0.29 -3.12 -12.30
N VAL A 52 0.55 -4.35 -12.76
CA VAL A 52 -0.26 -5.53 -12.44
C VAL A 52 0.31 -6.14 -11.15
N LEU A 53 -0.52 -6.27 -10.12
CA LEU A 53 -0.15 -6.71 -8.80
C LEU A 53 -0.52 -8.19 -8.59
N SER A 54 0.22 -8.86 -7.71
CA SER A 54 -0.30 -10.07 -7.06
C SER A 54 -1.40 -9.69 -6.06
N ALA A 55 -2.28 -10.64 -5.73
CA ALA A 55 -3.32 -10.43 -4.72
C ALA A 55 -2.73 -10.11 -3.34
N GLU A 56 -1.62 -10.75 -2.97
CA GLU A 56 -0.88 -10.46 -1.73
C GLU A 56 -0.36 -9.02 -1.73
N ARG A 57 0.27 -8.58 -2.83
CA ARG A 57 0.81 -7.22 -2.91
C ARG A 57 -0.30 -6.16 -2.90
N ALA A 58 -1.43 -6.45 -3.53
CA ALA A 58 -2.61 -5.58 -3.46
C ALA A 58 -3.12 -5.46 -2.01
N ALA A 59 -3.19 -6.57 -1.27
CA ALA A 59 -3.58 -6.56 0.15
C ALA A 59 -2.61 -5.73 1.01
N ASP A 60 -1.29 -5.93 0.87
CA ASP A 60 -0.28 -5.15 1.59
C ASP A 60 -0.46 -3.62 1.39
N ILE A 61 -0.69 -3.21 0.13
CA ILE A 61 -0.86 -1.80 -0.20
C ILE A 61 -2.17 -1.28 0.39
N LEU A 62 -3.26 -2.05 0.34
CA LEU A 62 -4.54 -1.67 0.95
C LEU A 62 -4.42 -1.50 2.47
N ASP A 63 -3.70 -2.41 3.14
CA ASP A 63 -3.44 -2.31 4.58
C ASP A 63 -2.60 -1.07 4.91
N ALA A 64 -1.57 -0.77 4.11
CA ALA A 64 -0.77 0.43 4.26
C ALA A 64 -1.57 1.73 4.03
N LEU A 65 -2.52 1.73 3.08
CA LEU A 65 -3.42 2.86 2.85
C LEU A 65 -4.41 3.03 4.01
N ALA A 66 -4.93 1.94 4.57
CA ALA A 66 -5.78 1.99 5.76
C ALA A 66 -5.01 2.51 6.99
N ALA A 67 -3.76 2.11 7.15
CA ALA A 67 -2.84 2.61 8.17
C ALA A 67 -2.62 4.13 8.03
N LEU A 68 -2.39 4.60 6.81
CA LEU A 68 -2.20 6.02 6.52
C LEU A 68 -3.47 6.83 6.84
N ASP A 69 -4.65 6.35 6.45
CA ASP A 69 -5.92 6.99 6.82
C ASP A 69 -6.11 7.05 8.34
N ALA A 70 -5.84 5.95 9.04
CA ALA A 70 -5.91 5.92 10.50
C ALA A 70 -4.96 6.95 11.12
N ALA A 71 -3.75 7.09 10.61
CA ALA A 71 -2.75 8.05 11.09
C ALA A 71 -3.21 9.49 10.87
N MET A 72 -3.71 9.82 9.68
CA MET A 72 -4.23 11.15 9.36
C MET A 72 -5.42 11.54 10.24
N ASN A 73 -6.19 10.56 10.71
CA ASN A 73 -7.33 10.77 11.59
C ASN A 73 -7.02 10.57 13.09
N GLY A 74 -5.76 10.40 13.48
CA GLY A 74 -5.35 10.23 14.88
C GLY A 74 -5.78 8.91 15.54
N ARG A 75 -6.10 7.89 14.73
CA ARG A 75 -6.53 6.54 15.18
C ARG A 75 -5.46 5.46 14.98
N PHE A 76 -4.26 5.84 14.55
CA PHE A 76 -3.22 4.88 14.21
C PHE A 76 -2.70 4.13 15.44
N ASP A 77 -2.81 2.81 15.37
CA ASP A 77 -2.16 1.87 16.26
C ASP A 77 -1.10 1.05 15.47
N PRO A 78 0.20 1.20 15.77
CA PRO A 78 1.25 0.41 15.14
C PRO A 78 1.01 -1.11 15.25
N ALA A 79 0.42 -1.57 16.36
CA ALA A 79 0.20 -2.99 16.58
C ALA A 79 -0.79 -3.60 15.58
N ILE A 80 -1.75 -2.79 15.10
CA ILE A 80 -2.79 -3.20 14.14
C ILE A 80 -2.31 -2.99 12.70
N HIS A 81 -1.62 -1.89 12.44
CA HIS A 81 -1.36 -1.40 11.08
C HIS A 81 0.03 -1.74 10.53
N LEU A 82 0.97 -2.17 11.38
CA LEU A 82 2.32 -2.58 11.01
C LEU A 82 2.65 -3.92 11.67
N ALA A 83 1.74 -4.89 11.51
CA ALA A 83 1.83 -6.18 12.18
C ALA A 83 3.10 -6.97 11.83
N ASP A 84 3.61 -6.78 10.61
CA ASP A 84 4.88 -7.31 10.12
C ASP A 84 6.10 -6.75 10.89
N LEU A 85 6.01 -5.50 11.36
CA LEU A 85 7.07 -4.85 12.14
C LEU A 85 7.05 -5.22 13.62
N ASN A 86 5.93 -5.73 14.15
CA ASN A 86 5.81 -6.13 15.57
C ASN A 86 6.76 -7.28 15.96
N GLN A 87 7.25 -8.05 14.99
CA GLN A 87 8.11 -9.21 15.25
C GLN A 87 9.59 -8.83 15.45
N ARG A 88 9.96 -7.55 15.30
CA ARG A 88 11.35 -7.10 15.43
C ARG A 88 11.44 -5.73 16.09
N GLU A 89 12.24 -5.63 17.16
CA GLU A 89 12.59 -4.32 17.69
C GLU A 89 13.44 -3.52 16.68
N PRO A 90 13.09 -2.26 16.39
CA PRO A 90 13.89 -1.42 15.53
C PRO A 90 15.28 -1.21 16.15
N GLN A 91 16.33 -1.60 15.41
CA GLN A 91 17.71 -1.41 15.87
C GLN A 91 18.22 -0.03 15.48
N LEU A 92 18.87 0.64 16.42
CA LEU A 92 19.50 1.92 16.18
C LEU A 92 20.75 1.75 15.31
N PRO A 93 21.01 2.66 14.35
CA PRO A 93 22.30 2.71 13.67
C PRO A 93 23.42 3.05 14.68
N PRO A 94 24.69 2.68 14.40
CA PRO A 94 25.78 2.74 15.38
C PRO A 94 25.98 4.10 16.06
N HIS A 95 25.82 5.19 15.30
CA HIS A 95 25.99 6.55 15.85
C HIS A 95 24.86 6.97 16.79
N LEU A 96 23.64 6.45 16.62
CA LEU A 96 22.52 6.68 17.54
C LEU A 96 22.61 5.78 18.77
N GLN A 97 23.07 4.52 18.60
CA GLN A 97 23.33 3.62 19.72
C GLN A 97 24.39 4.20 20.68
N ALA A 98 25.47 4.75 20.13
CA ALA A 98 26.52 5.39 20.91
C ALA A 98 26.01 6.61 21.72
N GLN A 99 25.08 7.39 21.17
CA GLN A 99 24.46 8.51 21.88
C GLN A 99 23.57 8.04 23.03
N LEU A 100 22.76 6.99 22.82
CA LEU A 100 21.90 6.42 23.87
C LEU A 100 22.74 5.86 25.04
N ASP A 101 23.83 5.16 24.73
CA ASP A 101 24.73 4.61 25.74
C ASP A 101 25.45 5.71 26.54
N ALA A 102 25.78 6.83 25.90
CA ALA A 102 26.35 8.00 26.56
C ALA A 102 25.34 8.71 27.49
N GLN A 103 24.07 8.83 27.08
CA GLN A 103 23.01 9.39 27.93
C GLN A 103 22.76 8.54 29.17
N ARG A 104 22.70 7.21 29.03
CA ARG A 104 22.51 6.26 30.15
C ARG A 104 23.62 6.28 31.19
N LYS A 105 24.84 6.69 30.82
CA LYS A 105 25.98 6.83 31.76
C LYS A 105 25.96 8.14 32.56
N THR A 106 25.19 9.13 32.10
CA THR A 106 25.14 10.47 32.70
C THR A 106 23.95 10.63 33.66
N SER A 107 22.99 9.71 33.61
CA SER A 107 21.82 9.64 34.48
C SER A 107 21.99 8.65 35.62
#